data_AF-A0AAN7BBE1-F1
#
_entry.id   AF-A0AAN7BBE1-F1
#
_cell.length_a   1.000
_cell.length_b   1.000
_cell.length_c   1.000
_cell.angle_alpha   90.00
_cell.angle_beta   90.00
_cell.angle_gamma   90.00
#
_symmetry.space_group_name_H-M   'P 1'
#
loop_
_entity.id
_entity.type
_entity.pdbx_description
1 polymer ?
#
loop_
_entity_poly.entity_id
_entity_poly.type
_entity_poly.pdbx_seq_one_letter_code
_entity_poly.pdbx_strand_id
1 'polypeptide(L)'
;MRSDIWITSVLLPTAALAGVVAPRDWRAKVNVQRNGFYPLDVVDKLEEATMDKVEAYMAKKVAAGKNNGCTLENAGVRREWGDMTVEQRSDFINATLCLMKAPSKAPQAQFPGARTRFDDFMAYHLTNAGSLHDTIGLFPAHKYFLLAYENALRNECGYKGYHPYMNYDRYTKDPVNSALFNGNATSMGGNGAPDPNYTGLRTSAGLIKSGGGGGCVTEGPFKDWKATIGPGAPVMNNVPKNPLSSGGGYNPRCMRRDINVNAALGATADRSYNLITKSKDINTFYNTLLTPPRNASDPYNWGVHTAGHYIAGGDPGGDPMVSPGDPIFYFHHAMLDRLWWIWQMQDPDTRLNAQVNLGGGTGNGATRKIDLKWLAPDIIPVLEAHDSLGGHGGAFCHIYV
;
A
#
# COMPACT_ATOMS: atom_id res chain seq x y z
N MET A 1 -84.28 11.25 -31.64
CA MET A 1 -83.57 10.96 -30.37
C MET A 1 -82.34 10.16 -30.75
N ARG A 2 -81.17 10.79 -30.94
CA ARG A 2 -80.06 10.91 -29.97
C ARG A 2 -79.78 9.55 -29.31
N SER A 3 -78.60 8.93 -29.40
CA SER A 3 -77.26 9.53 -29.23
C SER A 3 -76.14 8.57 -29.67
N ASP A 4 -75.22 9.05 -30.49
CA ASP A 4 -73.89 8.45 -30.69
C ASP A 4 -72.98 8.80 -29.51
N ILE A 5 -72.39 7.80 -28.86
CA ILE A 5 -71.43 7.97 -27.78
C ILE A 5 -70.02 7.77 -28.35
N TRP A 6 -69.29 8.87 -28.45
CA TRP A 6 -67.85 8.88 -28.72
C TRP A 6 -67.09 8.66 -27.41
N ILE A 7 -66.31 7.58 -27.32
CA ILE A 7 -65.39 7.34 -26.20
C ILE A 7 -64.08 8.06 -26.51
N THR A 8 -63.85 9.19 -25.83
CA THR A 8 -62.57 9.90 -25.79
C THR A 8 -61.59 9.12 -24.93
N SER A 9 -60.49 8.66 -25.53
CA SER A 9 -59.36 8.06 -24.81
C SER A 9 -58.54 9.16 -24.15
N VAL A 10 -58.59 9.24 -22.81
CA VAL A 10 -57.72 10.11 -22.01
C VAL A 10 -56.41 9.36 -21.75
N LEU A 11 -55.33 9.79 -22.39
CA LEU A 11 -53.96 9.40 -22.05
C LEU A 11 -53.56 10.09 -20.74
N LEU A 12 -53.55 9.35 -19.63
CA LEU A 12 -52.94 9.77 -18.38
C LEU A 12 -51.41 9.61 -18.49
N PRO A 13 -50.61 10.63 -18.19
CA PRO A 13 -49.16 10.47 -18.13
C PRO A 13 -48.82 9.66 -16.88
N THR A 14 -48.29 8.45 -17.07
CA THR A 14 -47.67 7.69 -15.99
C THR A 14 -46.44 8.44 -15.52
N ALA A 15 -46.57 9.12 -14.38
CA ALA A 15 -45.45 9.65 -13.62
C ALA A 15 -44.48 8.50 -13.33
N ALA A 16 -43.26 8.60 -13.84
CA ALA A 16 -42.16 7.73 -13.47
C ALA A 16 -41.90 7.94 -11.97
N LEU A 17 -42.41 7.04 -11.13
CA LEU A 17 -41.97 6.90 -9.76
C LEU A 17 -40.48 6.61 -9.82
N ALA A 18 -39.67 7.57 -9.38
CA ALA A 18 -38.26 7.36 -9.10
C ALA A 18 -38.17 6.20 -8.11
N GLY A 19 -37.84 5.02 -8.63
CA GLY A 19 -37.63 3.84 -7.83
C GLY A 19 -36.56 4.15 -6.80
N VAL A 20 -36.91 3.99 -5.52
CA VAL A 20 -35.95 3.89 -4.44
C VAL A 20 -34.98 2.78 -4.83
N VAL A 21 -33.76 3.17 -5.22
CA VAL A 21 -32.69 2.22 -5.54
C VAL A 21 -32.47 1.41 -4.28
N ALA A 22 -32.77 0.10 -4.33
CA ALA A 22 -32.46 -0.81 -3.23
C ALA A 22 -30.97 -0.62 -2.83
N PRO A 23 -30.62 -0.69 -1.53
CA PRO A 23 -29.24 -0.59 -1.11
C PRO A 23 -28.37 -1.52 -1.96
N ARG A 24 -27.37 -0.94 -2.65
CA ARG A 24 -26.55 -1.66 -3.63
C ARG A 24 -25.86 -2.83 -2.94
N ASP A 25 -26.13 -4.06 -3.43
CA ASP A 25 -25.78 -5.38 -2.85
C ASP A 25 -24.32 -5.49 -2.36
N TRP A 26 -23.37 -4.83 -3.03
CA TRP A 26 -21.97 -4.88 -2.64
C TRP A 26 -21.68 -4.29 -1.25
N ARG A 27 -22.40 -3.25 -0.78
CA ARG A 27 -22.17 -2.68 0.57
C ARG A 27 -22.47 -3.70 1.68
N ALA A 28 -23.41 -4.62 1.45
CA ALA A 28 -23.70 -5.70 2.38
C ALA A 28 -22.60 -6.78 2.38
N LYS A 29 -21.91 -6.98 1.25
CA LYS A 29 -20.77 -7.91 1.12
C LYS A 29 -19.50 -7.34 1.73
N VAL A 30 -19.33 -6.03 1.69
CA VAL A 30 -18.25 -5.31 2.36
C VAL A 30 -18.62 -5.19 3.84
N ASN A 31 -18.49 -6.29 4.58
CA ASN A 31 -18.61 -6.27 6.04
C ASN A 31 -17.47 -5.41 6.61
N VAL A 32 -17.71 -4.13 6.87
CA VAL A 32 -16.71 -3.22 7.46
C VAL A 32 -16.66 -3.49 8.96
N GLN A 33 -15.78 -4.42 9.35
CA GLN A 33 -15.40 -4.59 10.74
C GLN A 33 -14.50 -3.42 11.16
N ARG A 34 -14.80 -2.80 12.30
CA ARG A 34 -13.99 -1.72 12.86
C ARG A 34 -13.48 -2.08 14.24
N ASN A 35 -12.23 -1.77 14.49
CA ASN A 35 -11.67 -1.84 15.82
C ASN A 35 -12.20 -0.67 16.67
N GLY A 36 -13.00 -0.96 17.69
CA GLY A 36 -13.60 0.06 18.55
C GLY A 36 -12.61 0.96 19.30
N PHE A 37 -11.32 0.59 19.37
CA PHE A 37 -10.27 1.43 19.94
C PHE A 37 -9.86 2.61 19.03
N TYR A 38 -10.14 2.52 17.73
CA TYR A 38 -9.75 3.52 16.74
C TYR A 38 -10.99 4.04 16.00
N PRO A 39 -11.57 5.19 16.42
CA PRO A 39 -12.66 5.80 15.68
C PRO A 39 -12.19 6.24 14.29
N LEU A 40 -13.14 6.40 13.36
CA LEU A 40 -12.86 6.90 12.01
C LEU A 40 -12.18 8.27 12.06
N ASP A 41 -11.01 8.36 11.45
CA ASP A 41 -10.30 9.61 11.28
C ASP A 41 -10.84 10.42 10.08
N VAL A 42 -10.21 11.56 9.78
CA VAL A 42 -10.62 12.44 8.67
C VAL A 42 -10.39 11.83 7.28
N VAL A 43 -9.41 10.94 7.13
CA VAL A 43 -9.13 10.22 5.88
C VAL A 43 -10.13 9.08 5.70
N ASP A 44 -10.45 8.35 6.77
CA ASP A 44 -11.47 7.29 6.74
C ASP A 44 -12.84 7.86 6.36
N LYS A 45 -13.23 9.01 6.93
CA LYS A 45 -14.48 9.70 6.55
C LYS A 45 -14.45 10.18 5.10
N LEU A 46 -13.29 10.63 4.61
CA LEU A 46 -13.13 11.03 3.22
C LEU A 46 -13.27 9.82 2.29
N GLU A 47 -12.69 8.67 2.64
CA GLU A 47 -12.83 7.41 1.91
C GLU A 47 -14.30 6.97 1.84
N GLU A 48 -15.03 6.96 2.96
CA GLU A 48 -16.46 6.62 2.97
C GLU A 48 -17.26 7.53 2.05
N ALA A 49 -17.01 8.84 2.09
CA ALA A 49 -17.64 9.81 1.19
C ALA A 49 -17.19 9.66 -0.28
N THR A 50 -16.04 9.04 -0.53
CA THR A 50 -15.51 8.79 -1.88
C THR A 50 -16.25 7.65 -2.58
N MET A 51 -16.85 6.71 -1.83
CA MET A 51 -17.47 5.52 -2.41
C MET A 51 -18.62 5.84 -3.37
N ASP A 52 -19.37 6.91 -3.18
CA ASP A 52 -20.42 7.30 -4.14
C ASP A 52 -19.84 7.64 -5.52
N LYS A 53 -18.63 8.23 -5.56
CA LYS A 53 -17.90 8.51 -6.81
C LYS A 53 -17.35 7.23 -7.41
N VAL A 54 -16.85 6.31 -6.58
CA VAL A 54 -16.39 4.98 -7.00
C VAL A 54 -17.52 4.22 -7.68
N GLU A 55 -18.72 4.22 -7.08
CA GLU A 55 -19.90 3.58 -7.65
C GLU A 55 -20.32 4.19 -8.98
N ALA A 56 -20.38 5.52 -9.07
CA ALA A 56 -20.72 6.21 -10.30
C ALA A 56 -19.70 5.89 -11.42
N TYR A 57 -18.42 5.88 -11.08
CA TYR A 57 -17.36 5.54 -12.02
C TYR A 57 -17.42 4.08 -12.46
N MET A 58 -17.64 3.13 -11.53
CA MET A 58 -17.80 1.73 -11.87
C MET A 58 -19.00 1.51 -12.79
N ALA A 59 -20.14 2.14 -12.51
CA ALA A 59 -21.33 2.05 -13.37
C ALA A 59 -21.03 2.54 -14.79
N LYS A 60 -20.27 3.64 -14.94
CA LYS A 60 -19.80 4.13 -16.24
C LYS A 60 -18.88 3.11 -16.94
N LYS A 61 -17.95 2.48 -16.22
CA LYS A 61 -17.06 1.45 -16.78
C LYS A 61 -17.82 0.21 -17.24
N VAL A 62 -18.77 -0.27 -16.45
CA VAL A 62 -19.63 -1.42 -16.79
C VAL A 62 -20.46 -1.11 -18.03
N ALA A 63 -21.13 0.05 -18.07
CA ALA A 63 -21.90 0.48 -19.23
C ALA A 63 -21.05 0.61 -20.50
N ALA A 64 -19.78 0.99 -20.37
CA ALA A 64 -18.84 1.10 -21.48
C ALA A 64 -18.15 -0.23 -21.86
N GLY A 65 -18.38 -1.32 -21.14
CA GLY A 65 -17.68 -2.60 -21.33
C GLY A 65 -16.17 -2.52 -21.07
N LYS A 66 -15.71 -1.57 -20.24
CA LYS A 66 -14.28 -1.32 -19.94
C LYS A 66 -13.88 -1.77 -18.53
N ASN A 67 -14.76 -2.45 -17.82
CA ASN A 67 -14.52 -2.91 -16.46
C ASN A 67 -13.70 -4.21 -16.39
N ASN A 68 -13.45 -4.89 -17.52
CA ASN A 68 -12.68 -6.14 -17.59
C ASN A 68 -13.14 -7.18 -16.56
N GLY A 69 -14.47 -7.30 -16.38
CA GLY A 69 -15.07 -8.21 -15.40
C GLY A 69 -15.01 -7.74 -13.93
N CYS A 70 -14.33 -6.63 -13.63
CA CYS A 70 -14.34 -6.04 -12.30
C CYS A 70 -15.68 -5.34 -12.00
N THR A 71 -16.18 -5.51 -10.79
CA THR A 71 -17.41 -4.92 -10.26
C THR A 71 -17.20 -4.65 -8.77
N LEU A 72 -18.06 -3.86 -8.12
CA LEU A 72 -17.93 -3.68 -6.67
C LEU A 72 -18.33 -4.92 -5.88
N GLU A 73 -19.14 -5.80 -6.48
CA GLU A 73 -19.58 -7.05 -5.91
C GLU A 73 -18.48 -8.12 -5.85
N ASN A 74 -17.48 -8.05 -6.74
CA ASN A 74 -16.36 -9.00 -6.80
C ASN A 74 -14.98 -8.37 -6.52
N ALA A 75 -14.91 -7.06 -6.32
CA ALA A 75 -13.68 -6.38 -5.95
C ALA A 75 -13.15 -6.90 -4.60
N GLY A 76 -11.84 -7.13 -4.55
CA GLY A 76 -11.15 -7.41 -3.30
C GLY A 76 -11.24 -6.26 -2.33
N VAL A 77 -11.26 -6.56 -1.03
CA VAL A 77 -11.38 -5.55 0.02
C VAL A 77 -10.10 -5.50 0.84
N ARG A 78 -9.31 -4.43 0.68
CA ARG A 78 -8.11 -4.16 1.48
C ARG A 78 -8.49 -3.39 2.73
N ARG A 79 -8.00 -3.86 3.89
CA ARG A 79 -8.46 -3.43 5.22
C ARG A 79 -7.30 -2.95 6.07
N GLU A 80 -7.60 -2.06 7.01
CA GLU A 80 -6.64 -1.71 8.06
C GLU A 80 -6.36 -2.96 8.91
N TRP A 81 -5.08 -3.20 9.23
CA TRP A 81 -4.67 -4.40 9.97
C TRP A 81 -5.40 -4.60 11.30
N GLY A 82 -5.56 -3.53 12.07
CA GLY A 82 -6.24 -3.54 13.36
C GLY A 82 -7.74 -3.81 13.27
N ASP A 83 -8.35 -3.63 12.09
CA ASP A 83 -9.76 -3.90 11.82
C ASP A 83 -10.02 -5.39 11.45
N MET A 84 -8.97 -6.15 11.14
CA MET A 84 -9.06 -7.58 10.83
C MET A 84 -9.24 -8.45 12.08
N THR A 85 -9.98 -9.55 11.95
CA THR A 85 -10.08 -10.55 13.02
C THR A 85 -8.71 -11.18 13.32
N VAL A 86 -8.59 -11.81 14.49
CA VAL A 86 -7.39 -12.56 14.87
C VAL A 86 -7.10 -13.66 13.84
N GLU A 87 -8.11 -14.37 13.37
CA GLU A 87 -7.98 -15.44 12.38
C GLU A 87 -7.50 -14.92 11.03
N GLN A 88 -8.03 -13.79 10.56
CA GLN A 88 -7.60 -13.16 9.31
C GLN A 88 -6.14 -12.71 9.38
N ARG A 89 -5.72 -12.14 10.53
CA ARG A 89 -4.33 -11.76 10.77
C ARG A 89 -3.41 -12.98 10.80
N SER A 90 -3.83 -14.05 11.48
CA SER A 90 -3.10 -15.32 11.49
C SER A 90 -2.95 -15.94 10.10
N ASP A 91 -3.98 -15.90 9.25
CA ASP A 91 -3.92 -16.41 7.88
C ASP A 91 -2.88 -15.65 7.03
N PHE A 92 -2.88 -14.31 7.11
CA PHE A 92 -1.88 -13.49 6.42
C PHE A 92 -0.44 -13.75 6.91
N ILE A 93 -0.25 -13.87 8.23
CA ILE A 93 1.05 -14.18 8.85
C ILE A 93 1.56 -15.54 8.37
N ASN A 94 0.70 -16.57 8.39
CA ASN A 94 1.07 -17.92 7.95
C ASN A 94 1.50 -17.93 6.48
N ALA A 95 0.79 -17.21 5.61
CA ALA A 95 1.16 -17.09 4.20
C ALA A 95 2.50 -16.35 4.00
N THR A 96 2.75 -15.29 4.78
CA THR A 96 4.03 -14.58 4.74
C THR A 96 5.18 -15.49 5.20
N LEU A 97 5.00 -16.22 6.30
CA LEU A 97 5.98 -17.19 6.80
C LEU A 97 6.22 -18.33 5.82
N CYS A 98 5.19 -18.73 5.06
CA CYS A 98 5.33 -19.69 3.97
C CYS A 98 6.26 -19.14 2.86
N LEU A 99 6.11 -17.88 2.42
CA LEU A 99 7.04 -17.28 1.45
C LEU A 99 8.47 -17.15 2.00
N MET A 100 8.61 -16.93 3.31
CA MET A 100 9.90 -16.93 4.00
C MET A 100 10.54 -18.32 4.18
N LYS A 101 9.85 -19.39 3.77
CA LYS A 101 10.37 -20.77 3.80
C LYS A 101 10.48 -21.38 2.41
N ALA A 102 9.58 -21.00 1.49
CA ALA A 102 9.57 -21.47 0.12
C ALA A 102 10.87 -21.08 -0.60
N PRO A 103 11.42 -21.91 -1.51
CA PRO A 103 12.70 -21.66 -2.16
C PRO A 103 12.65 -20.45 -3.12
N SER A 104 13.72 -19.66 -3.13
CA SER A 104 13.89 -18.50 -4.02
C SER A 104 13.79 -18.88 -5.51
N LYS A 105 13.19 -17.99 -6.31
CA LYS A 105 13.14 -18.05 -7.79
C LYS A 105 14.03 -16.99 -8.47
N ALA A 106 14.72 -16.15 -7.71
CA ALA A 106 15.61 -15.12 -8.23
C ALA A 106 16.79 -15.73 -8.99
N PRO A 107 17.33 -15.03 -10.00
CA PRO A 107 18.51 -15.47 -10.72
C PRO A 107 19.71 -15.67 -9.78
N GLN A 108 20.05 -16.92 -9.47
CA GLN A 108 21.09 -17.26 -8.49
C GLN A 108 22.50 -16.78 -8.90
N ALA A 109 22.75 -16.59 -10.19
CA ALA A 109 23.99 -15.98 -10.67
C ALA A 109 24.15 -14.52 -10.21
N GLN A 110 23.04 -13.80 -10.06
CA GLN A 110 23.03 -12.40 -9.62
C GLN A 110 22.82 -12.28 -8.10
N PHE A 111 22.02 -13.18 -7.51
CA PHE A 111 21.68 -13.18 -6.09
C PHE A 111 22.01 -14.51 -5.43
N PRO A 112 23.28 -14.91 -5.37
CA PRO A 112 23.68 -16.18 -4.75
C PRO A 112 23.41 -16.23 -3.24
N GLY A 113 23.02 -15.11 -2.63
CA GLY A 113 22.55 -15.03 -1.25
C GLY A 113 21.05 -15.24 -1.06
N ALA A 114 20.22 -15.09 -2.10
CA ALA A 114 18.76 -15.25 -1.96
C ALA A 114 18.43 -16.73 -1.67
N ARG A 115 17.62 -16.98 -0.64
CA ARG A 115 17.26 -18.34 -0.21
C ARG A 115 15.77 -18.62 -0.34
N THR A 116 14.95 -17.60 -0.11
CA THR A 116 13.50 -17.75 0.06
C THR A 116 12.71 -16.99 -1.01
N ARG A 117 11.44 -17.35 -1.19
CA ARG A 117 10.50 -16.58 -2.03
C ARG A 117 10.36 -15.14 -1.57
N PHE A 118 10.48 -14.90 -0.27
CA PHE A 118 10.49 -13.56 0.30
C PHE A 118 11.75 -12.76 -0.10
N ASP A 119 12.92 -13.40 -0.14
CA ASP A 119 14.16 -12.76 -0.63
C ASP A 119 14.06 -12.30 -2.08
N ASP A 120 13.21 -12.92 -2.90
CA ASP A 120 13.05 -12.54 -4.31
C ASP A 120 12.50 -11.13 -4.48
N PHE A 121 11.60 -10.71 -3.60
CA PHE A 121 11.05 -9.36 -3.59
C PHE A 121 12.13 -8.35 -3.19
N MET A 122 12.92 -8.68 -2.17
CA MET A 122 14.08 -7.87 -1.77
C MET A 122 15.13 -7.80 -2.89
N ALA A 123 15.40 -8.89 -3.60
CA ALA A 123 16.37 -8.96 -4.71
C ALA A 123 15.93 -8.11 -5.91
N TYR A 124 14.65 -8.16 -6.26
CA TYR A 124 14.10 -7.33 -7.31
C TYR A 124 14.22 -5.85 -6.94
N HIS A 125 13.82 -5.49 -5.73
CA HIS A 125 13.84 -4.11 -5.28
C HIS A 125 15.27 -3.55 -5.25
N LEU A 126 16.23 -4.31 -4.73
CA LEU A 126 17.65 -3.97 -4.69
C LEU A 126 18.21 -3.57 -6.06
N THR A 127 17.74 -4.19 -7.14
CA THR A 127 18.25 -3.93 -8.50
C THR A 127 17.42 -2.95 -9.31
N ASN A 128 16.15 -2.74 -8.95
CA ASN A 128 15.23 -1.92 -9.73
C ASN A 128 14.72 -0.69 -8.96
N ALA A 129 15.26 -0.41 -7.75
CA ALA A 129 14.88 0.72 -6.89
C ALA A 129 14.80 2.05 -7.64
N GLY A 130 15.77 2.35 -8.52
CA GLY A 130 15.74 3.59 -9.32
C GLY A 130 14.50 3.71 -10.20
N SER A 131 14.07 2.63 -10.85
CA SER A 131 12.84 2.61 -11.66
C SER A 131 11.57 2.61 -10.81
N LEU A 132 11.63 2.00 -9.62
CA LEU A 132 10.52 1.94 -8.67
C LEU A 132 10.28 3.28 -7.98
N HIS A 133 11.26 4.17 -7.91
CA HIS A 133 11.18 5.45 -7.17
C HIS A 133 11.31 6.68 -8.07
N ASP A 134 11.35 6.50 -9.39
CA ASP A 134 11.26 7.64 -10.30
C ASP A 134 9.83 8.19 -10.37
N THR A 135 9.69 9.35 -11.02
CA THR A 135 8.41 10.08 -11.09
C THR A 135 7.29 9.26 -11.70
N ILE A 136 7.57 8.44 -12.71
CA ILE A 136 6.56 7.68 -13.44
C ILE A 136 6.26 6.37 -12.70
N GLY A 137 7.27 5.72 -12.15
CA GLY A 137 7.18 4.38 -11.57
C GLY A 137 6.61 4.34 -10.15
N LEU A 138 6.82 5.39 -9.33
CA LEU A 138 6.58 5.34 -7.88
C LEU A 138 5.25 4.69 -7.49
N PHE A 139 4.14 5.21 -7.97
CA PHE A 139 2.83 4.65 -7.63
C PHE A 139 2.49 3.36 -8.40
N PRO A 140 2.49 3.35 -9.75
CA PRO A 140 2.02 2.19 -10.49
C PRO A 140 2.92 0.96 -10.32
N ALA A 141 4.23 1.13 -10.23
CA ALA A 141 5.14 0.01 -10.06
C ALA A 141 5.04 -0.61 -8.67
N HIS A 142 4.84 0.20 -7.62
CA HIS A 142 4.57 -0.33 -6.28
C HIS A 142 3.18 -0.97 -6.16
N LYS A 143 2.14 -0.45 -6.83
CA LYS A 143 0.83 -1.15 -6.88
C LYS A 143 0.96 -2.51 -7.56
N TYR A 144 1.71 -2.60 -8.66
CA TYR A 144 1.96 -3.88 -9.31
C TYR A 144 2.83 -4.82 -8.45
N PHE A 145 3.81 -4.28 -7.71
CA PHE A 145 4.61 -5.03 -6.75
C PHE A 145 3.77 -5.61 -5.62
N LEU A 146 2.79 -4.85 -5.10
CA LEU A 146 1.82 -5.35 -4.12
C LEU A 146 0.94 -6.45 -4.70
N LEU A 147 0.48 -6.32 -5.96
CA LEU A 147 -0.28 -7.37 -6.62
C LEU A 147 0.57 -8.65 -6.80
N ALA A 148 1.84 -8.52 -7.18
CA ALA A 148 2.75 -9.66 -7.28
C ALA A 148 2.94 -10.36 -5.93
N TYR A 149 3.08 -9.59 -4.84
CA TYR A 149 3.18 -10.13 -3.48
C TYR A 149 1.88 -10.80 -3.03
N GLU A 150 0.73 -10.15 -3.25
CA GLU A 150 -0.59 -10.72 -2.95
C GLU A 150 -0.83 -12.01 -3.73
N ASN A 151 -0.49 -12.05 -5.02
CA ASN A 151 -0.56 -13.26 -5.84
C ASN A 151 0.35 -14.37 -5.33
N ALA A 152 1.57 -14.05 -4.88
CA ALA A 152 2.46 -15.04 -4.27
C ALA A 152 1.85 -15.61 -2.97
N LEU A 153 1.33 -14.76 -2.10
CA LEU A 153 0.63 -15.20 -0.88
C LEU A 153 -0.55 -16.12 -1.19
N ARG A 154 -1.38 -15.73 -2.16
CA ARG A 154 -2.63 -16.45 -2.48
C ARG A 154 -2.40 -17.74 -3.26
N ASN A 155 -1.54 -17.70 -4.27
CA ASN A 155 -1.35 -18.79 -5.22
C ASN A 155 -0.23 -19.75 -4.82
N GLU A 156 0.80 -19.30 -4.09
CA GLU A 156 1.90 -20.15 -3.63
C GLU A 156 1.70 -20.60 -2.16
N CYS A 157 1.03 -19.81 -1.34
CA CYS A 157 0.88 -20.04 0.10
C CYS A 157 -0.56 -20.14 0.61
N GLY A 158 -1.55 -20.14 -0.29
CA GLY A 158 -2.94 -20.45 0.02
C GLY A 158 -3.75 -19.35 0.73
N TYR A 159 -3.19 -18.15 0.91
CA TYR A 159 -3.90 -17.00 1.50
C TYR A 159 -5.22 -16.74 0.77
N LYS A 160 -6.30 -16.48 1.50
CA LYS A 160 -7.62 -16.21 0.89
C LYS A 160 -8.04 -14.75 0.96
N GLY A 161 -7.44 -13.98 1.86
CA GLY A 161 -7.71 -12.56 2.02
C GLY A 161 -7.01 -11.69 0.97
N TYR A 162 -7.24 -10.38 1.08
CA TYR A 162 -6.53 -9.35 0.30
C TYR A 162 -5.52 -8.66 1.19
N HIS A 163 -4.60 -7.93 0.58
CA HIS A 163 -3.51 -7.34 1.33
C HIS A 163 -3.99 -6.23 2.29
N PRO A 164 -3.65 -6.30 3.60
CA PRO A 164 -3.93 -5.21 4.55
C PRO A 164 -3.05 -3.97 4.35
N TYR A 165 -3.51 -2.84 4.89
CA TYR A 165 -2.74 -1.61 5.00
C TYR A 165 -2.55 -1.18 6.46
N MET A 166 -1.60 -0.26 6.70
CA MET A 166 -1.37 0.33 8.03
C MET A 166 -1.82 1.79 8.06
N ASN A 167 -2.88 2.12 8.80
CA ASN A 167 -3.28 3.52 8.96
C ASN A 167 -2.31 4.23 9.92
N TYR A 168 -1.44 5.08 9.37
CA TYR A 168 -0.38 5.79 10.12
C TYR A 168 -0.87 6.48 11.41
N ASP A 169 -2.08 7.05 11.40
CA ASP A 169 -2.60 7.81 12.53
C ASP A 169 -2.80 6.93 13.79
N ARG A 170 -3.12 5.65 13.58
CA ARG A 170 -3.29 4.65 14.66
C ARG A 170 -1.98 4.37 15.42
N TYR A 171 -0.84 4.77 14.86
CA TYR A 171 0.51 4.56 15.41
C TYR A 171 1.12 5.85 16.01
N THR A 172 0.36 6.95 16.06
CA THR A 172 0.87 8.26 16.53
C THR A 172 0.90 8.45 18.04
N LYS A 173 0.24 7.56 18.80
CA LYS A 173 0.19 7.61 20.27
C LYS A 173 1.02 6.50 20.92
N ASP A 174 0.73 5.26 20.56
CA ASP A 174 1.38 4.08 21.11
C ASP A 174 1.59 3.01 20.02
N PRO A 175 2.60 3.20 19.15
CA PRO A 175 2.83 2.28 18.05
C PRO A 175 3.27 0.90 18.54
N VAL A 176 4.05 0.82 19.62
CA VAL A 176 4.62 -0.44 20.15
C VAL A 176 3.52 -1.39 20.62
N ASN A 177 2.45 -0.90 21.24
CA ASN A 177 1.35 -1.76 21.70
C ASN A 177 0.21 -1.93 20.68
N SER A 178 0.38 -1.40 19.46
CA SER A 178 -0.62 -1.55 18.40
C SER A 178 -0.80 -3.01 17.95
N ALA A 179 -1.95 -3.32 17.33
CA ALA A 179 -2.22 -4.65 16.78
C ALA A 179 -1.18 -5.13 15.75
N LEU A 180 -0.46 -4.20 15.10
CA LEU A 180 0.56 -4.49 14.11
C LEU A 180 1.93 -4.83 14.74
N PHE A 181 2.26 -4.24 15.91
CA PHE A 181 3.61 -4.25 16.47
C PHE A 181 3.75 -4.77 17.90
N ASN A 182 2.67 -5.20 18.56
CA ASN A 182 2.70 -5.64 19.97
C ASN A 182 3.41 -6.98 20.24
N GLY A 183 4.17 -7.53 19.29
CA GLY A 183 4.97 -8.75 19.48
C GLY A 183 4.19 -10.06 19.65
N ASN A 184 2.85 -10.03 19.64
CA ASN A 184 2.06 -11.25 19.85
C ASN A 184 1.97 -12.14 18.59
N ALA A 185 1.35 -13.31 18.71
CA ALA A 185 1.24 -14.29 17.61
C ALA A 185 0.45 -13.78 16.38
N THR A 186 -0.27 -12.67 16.50
CA THR A 186 -1.10 -12.04 15.47
C THR A 186 -0.65 -10.61 15.14
N SER A 187 0.59 -10.27 15.48
CA SER A 187 1.27 -9.06 15.03
C SER A 187 2.28 -9.39 13.93
N MET A 188 2.78 -8.37 13.24
CA MET A 188 3.86 -8.52 12.27
C MET A 188 5.24 -8.51 12.95
N GLY A 189 5.32 -9.02 14.19
CA GLY A 189 6.48 -8.95 15.06
C GLY A 189 6.39 -7.84 16.11
N GLY A 190 7.51 -7.61 16.78
CA GLY A 190 7.65 -6.59 17.82
C GLY A 190 8.59 -5.45 17.44
N ASN A 191 8.92 -4.64 18.45
CA ASN A 191 10.05 -3.75 18.39
C ASN A 191 11.38 -4.53 18.40
N GLY A 192 12.45 -3.88 17.96
CA GLY A 192 13.80 -4.38 18.18
C GLY A 192 14.22 -4.21 19.63
N ALA A 193 15.12 -5.08 20.11
CA ALA A 193 15.80 -4.85 21.38
C ALA A 193 16.45 -3.45 21.41
N PRO A 194 16.52 -2.76 22.56
CA PRO A 194 17.19 -1.46 22.61
C PRO A 194 18.66 -1.53 22.17
N ASP A 195 19.07 -0.66 21.24
CA ASP A 195 20.49 -0.46 20.87
C ASP A 195 20.96 0.90 21.44
N PRO A 196 21.83 0.93 22.47
CA PRO A 196 22.25 2.18 23.10
C PRO A 196 23.07 3.09 22.17
N ASN A 197 23.57 2.57 21.05
CA ASN A 197 24.31 3.35 20.06
C ASN A 197 23.40 3.88 18.94
N TYR A 198 22.14 3.44 18.86
CA TYR A 198 21.20 3.88 17.85
C TYR A 198 20.38 5.09 18.33
N THR A 199 20.66 6.25 17.76
CA THR A 199 20.01 7.52 18.13
C THR A 199 18.81 7.89 17.24
N GLY A 200 18.54 7.08 16.21
CA GLY A 200 17.49 7.32 15.22
C GLY A 200 18.05 7.55 13.81
N LEU A 201 17.21 8.06 12.92
CA LEU A 201 17.51 8.26 11.50
C LEU A 201 17.76 9.73 11.17
N ARG A 202 18.91 10.03 10.56
CA ARG A 202 19.17 11.34 9.96
C ARG A 202 18.53 11.43 8.57
N THR A 203 17.63 12.40 8.38
CA THR A 203 17.05 12.77 7.08
C THR A 203 17.52 14.17 6.67
N SER A 204 17.18 14.60 5.46
CA SER A 204 17.38 15.99 5.02
C SER A 204 16.58 17.01 5.84
N ALA A 205 15.49 16.59 6.47
CA ALA A 205 14.61 17.41 7.29
C ALA A 205 15.02 17.47 8.78
N GLY A 206 15.86 16.53 9.24
CA GLY A 206 16.28 16.46 10.63
C GLY A 206 16.51 15.03 11.14
N LEU A 207 16.65 14.88 12.45
CA LEU A 207 16.77 13.58 13.10
C LEU A 207 15.39 13.08 13.52
N ILE A 208 14.94 11.97 12.93
CA ILE A 208 13.87 11.17 13.51
C ILE A 208 14.49 10.45 14.70
N LYS A 209 14.22 10.91 15.92
CA LYS A 209 14.79 10.32 17.15
C LYS A 209 14.33 8.88 17.31
N SER A 210 15.20 8.03 17.86
CA SER A 210 14.89 6.63 18.17
C SER A 210 13.59 6.50 19.00
N GLY A 211 12.77 5.52 18.64
CA GLY A 211 11.59 5.09 19.39
C GLY A 211 11.91 4.14 20.56
N GLY A 212 13.19 3.81 20.75
CA GLY A 212 13.67 2.94 21.83
C GLY A 212 14.04 1.52 21.39
N GLY A 213 14.00 1.22 20.10
CA GLY A 213 14.48 -0.04 19.52
C GLY A 213 15.90 0.07 18.97
N GLY A 214 16.09 -0.47 17.76
CA GLY A 214 17.34 -0.44 16.99
C GLY A 214 18.03 -1.80 16.91
N GLY A 215 17.81 -2.72 17.83
CA GLY A 215 18.34 -4.08 17.81
C GLY A 215 17.48 -5.06 17.02
N CYS A 216 17.81 -6.36 17.13
CA CYS A 216 17.01 -7.44 16.53
C CYS A 216 15.60 -7.47 17.10
N VAL A 217 14.60 -7.78 16.28
CA VAL A 217 13.25 -8.12 16.74
C VAL A 217 13.31 -9.40 17.57
N THR A 218 12.75 -9.36 18.78
CA THR A 218 12.83 -10.47 19.75
C THR A 218 11.53 -11.25 19.91
N GLU A 219 10.42 -10.72 19.39
CA GLU A 219 9.06 -11.22 19.64
C GLU A 219 8.25 -11.38 18.35
N GLY A 220 7.19 -12.18 18.47
CA GLY A 220 6.24 -12.44 17.39
C GLY A 220 6.74 -13.44 16.34
N PRO A 221 5.94 -13.65 15.29
CA PRO A 221 6.14 -14.75 14.33
C PRO A 221 7.41 -14.64 13.48
N PHE A 222 7.99 -13.44 13.41
CA PHE A 222 9.10 -13.09 12.51
C PHE A 222 10.45 -12.96 13.21
N LYS A 223 10.53 -13.20 14.52
CA LYS A 223 11.76 -13.01 15.32
C LYS A 223 12.95 -13.86 14.84
N ASP A 224 12.67 -15.02 14.26
CA ASP A 224 13.71 -15.97 13.78
C ASP A 224 14.03 -15.79 12.29
N TRP A 225 13.30 -14.91 11.60
CA TRP A 225 13.59 -14.61 10.20
C TRP A 225 14.90 -13.84 10.06
N LYS A 226 15.61 -14.10 8.95
CA LYS A 226 16.89 -13.46 8.64
C LYS A 226 16.85 -12.86 7.26
N ALA A 227 17.25 -11.59 7.14
CA ALA A 227 17.59 -11.00 5.86
C ALA A 227 18.84 -11.70 5.32
N THR A 228 18.78 -12.30 4.14
CA THR A 228 19.88 -13.08 3.57
C THR A 228 20.68 -12.36 2.49
N ILE A 229 20.16 -11.25 1.97
CA ILE A 229 20.82 -10.35 1.02
C ILE A 229 20.77 -8.90 1.55
N GLY A 230 21.36 -7.98 0.79
CA GLY A 230 21.63 -6.61 1.26
C GLY A 230 22.76 -6.55 2.30
N PRO A 231 23.00 -5.39 2.91
CA PRO A 231 22.30 -4.13 2.65
C PRO A 231 22.65 -3.55 1.27
N GLY A 232 21.86 -2.58 0.81
CA GLY A 232 22.14 -1.81 -0.41
C GLY A 232 22.53 -0.37 -0.09
N ALA A 233 21.72 0.33 0.72
CA ALA A 233 21.96 1.67 1.22
C ALA A 233 21.61 1.73 2.72
N PRO A 234 22.40 1.09 3.59
CA PRO A 234 22.03 0.91 4.99
C PRO A 234 21.95 2.26 5.71
N VAL A 235 20.89 2.44 6.50
CA VAL A 235 20.67 3.65 7.32
C VAL A 235 21.15 3.51 8.76
N MET A 236 21.61 2.31 9.14
CA MET A 236 22.21 2.04 10.45
C MET A 236 23.72 1.80 10.30
N ASN A 237 24.50 2.31 11.25
CA ASN A 237 25.97 2.26 11.16
C ASN A 237 26.58 0.87 11.38
N ASN A 238 25.84 -0.05 12.00
CA ASN A 238 26.31 -1.38 12.39
C ASN A 238 25.68 -2.52 11.57
N VAL A 239 25.23 -2.26 10.34
CA VAL A 239 24.81 -3.33 9.42
C VAL A 239 26.03 -4.01 8.81
N PRO A 240 26.17 -5.35 8.90
CA PRO A 240 27.26 -6.09 8.26
C PRO A 240 27.31 -5.84 6.75
N LYS A 241 28.50 -5.52 6.23
CA LYS A 241 28.73 -5.35 4.78
C LYS A 241 28.44 -6.66 4.04
N ASN A 242 27.77 -6.57 2.90
CA ASN A 242 27.57 -7.72 2.04
C ASN A 242 28.90 -8.15 1.41
N PRO A 243 29.19 -9.47 1.27
CA PRO A 243 30.40 -9.95 0.59
C PRO A 243 30.46 -9.59 -0.91
N LEU A 244 29.32 -9.31 -1.54
CA LEU A 244 29.24 -8.76 -2.90
C LEU A 244 28.84 -7.29 -2.83
N SER A 245 29.56 -6.42 -3.57
CA SER A 245 29.24 -4.99 -3.67
C SER A 245 27.86 -4.71 -4.25
N SER A 246 27.27 -5.67 -4.98
CA SER A 246 25.89 -5.60 -5.47
C SER A 246 24.83 -5.75 -4.39
N GLY A 247 25.20 -6.20 -3.18
CA GLY A 247 24.25 -6.59 -2.13
C GLY A 247 23.62 -7.98 -2.35
N GLY A 248 23.95 -8.70 -3.43
CA GLY A 248 23.35 -10.00 -3.76
C GLY A 248 23.97 -11.22 -3.08
N GLY A 249 25.08 -11.04 -2.34
CA GLY A 249 25.78 -12.12 -1.66
C GLY A 249 25.07 -12.58 -0.39
N TYR A 250 25.37 -13.80 0.06
CA TYR A 250 24.79 -14.36 1.28
C TYR A 250 25.28 -13.60 2.52
N ASN A 251 24.39 -12.88 3.19
CA ASN A 251 24.65 -12.03 4.34
C ASN A 251 23.54 -12.16 5.42
N PRO A 252 23.38 -13.34 6.05
CA PRO A 252 22.31 -13.62 6.98
C PRO A 252 22.44 -12.79 8.26
N ARG A 253 21.39 -12.02 8.60
CA ARG A 253 21.29 -11.23 9.82
C ARG A 253 19.84 -11.09 10.28
N CYS A 254 19.63 -10.88 11.57
CA CYS A 254 18.28 -10.69 12.13
C CYS A 254 17.60 -9.46 11.51
N MET A 255 16.27 -9.46 11.44
CA MET A 255 15.51 -8.23 11.24
C MET A 255 15.65 -7.34 12.46
N ARG A 256 15.93 -6.06 12.24
CA ARG A 256 16.05 -5.03 13.27
C ARG A 256 14.98 -3.98 13.06
N ARG A 257 14.40 -3.46 14.13
CA ARG A 257 13.37 -2.42 14.08
C ARG A 257 13.54 -1.40 15.17
N ASP A 258 13.05 -0.20 14.89
CA ASP A 258 12.82 0.86 15.85
C ASP A 258 11.38 1.36 15.64
N ILE A 259 10.42 0.77 16.36
CA ILE A 259 9.01 1.14 16.23
C ILE A 259 8.83 2.58 16.71
N ASN A 260 8.53 3.50 15.79
CA ASN A 260 8.85 4.91 15.99
C ASN A 260 7.63 5.84 15.90
N VAL A 261 7.26 6.42 17.05
CA VAL A 261 6.18 7.43 17.15
C VAL A 261 6.55 8.74 16.43
N ASN A 262 7.81 9.15 16.45
CA ASN A 262 8.27 10.38 15.80
C ASN A 262 8.16 10.27 14.26
N ALA A 263 8.36 9.07 13.72
CA ALA A 263 8.10 8.80 12.31
C ALA A 263 6.60 8.89 12.01
N ALA A 264 5.74 8.21 12.80
CA ALA A 264 4.29 8.21 12.62
C ALA A 264 3.68 9.64 12.65
N LEU A 265 4.19 10.53 13.50
CA LEU A 265 3.76 11.94 13.58
C LEU A 265 4.01 12.76 12.30
N GLY A 266 4.87 12.26 11.39
CA GLY A 266 5.06 12.82 10.05
C GLY A 266 3.95 12.44 9.05
N ALA A 267 3.03 11.56 9.43
CA ALA A 267 1.98 11.03 8.56
C ALA A 267 0.60 10.92 9.23
N THR A 268 0.31 11.79 10.21
CA THR A 268 -1.02 11.85 10.87
C THR A 268 -2.18 11.93 9.87
N ALA A 269 -3.39 11.63 10.33
CA ALA A 269 -4.60 11.72 9.53
C ALA A 269 -4.77 13.11 8.90
N ASP A 270 -4.50 14.19 9.63
CA ASP A 270 -4.58 15.57 9.11
C ASP A 270 -3.57 15.83 7.99
N ARG A 271 -2.35 15.30 8.10
CA ARG A 271 -1.33 15.42 7.04
C ARG A 271 -1.73 14.64 5.80
N SER A 272 -2.21 13.41 5.98
CA SER A 272 -2.71 12.54 4.92
C SER A 272 -3.96 13.11 4.24
N TYR A 273 -4.87 13.70 5.00
CA TYR A 273 -6.06 14.38 4.50
C TYR A 273 -5.70 15.63 3.70
N ASN A 274 -4.74 16.44 4.18
CA ASN A 274 -4.25 17.59 3.45
C ASN A 274 -3.53 17.19 2.15
N LEU A 275 -2.72 16.13 2.18
CA LEU A 275 -2.11 15.56 0.98
C LEU A 275 -3.19 15.27 -0.10
N ILE A 276 -4.30 14.63 0.28
CA ILE A 276 -5.37 14.30 -0.68
C ILE A 276 -6.15 15.55 -1.13
N THR A 277 -6.60 16.38 -0.18
CA THR A 277 -7.59 17.43 -0.47
C THR A 277 -6.99 18.72 -1.03
N LYS A 278 -5.72 18.99 -0.70
CA LYS A 278 -4.99 20.19 -1.16
C LYS A 278 -4.23 19.95 -2.47
N SER A 279 -3.91 18.71 -2.81
CA SER A 279 -3.26 18.39 -4.10
C SER A 279 -4.28 18.38 -5.24
N LYS A 280 -4.29 19.45 -6.05
CA LYS A 280 -5.21 19.56 -7.19
C LYS A 280 -4.76 18.79 -8.42
N ASP A 281 -3.47 18.47 -8.50
CA ASP A 281 -2.83 17.73 -9.57
C ASP A 281 -1.83 16.70 -8.99
N ILE A 282 -1.42 15.76 -9.85
CA ILE A 282 -0.55 14.63 -9.47
C ILE A 282 0.89 15.07 -9.11
N ASN A 283 1.39 16.17 -9.68
CA ASN A 283 2.72 16.68 -9.34
C ASN A 283 2.73 17.25 -7.92
N THR A 284 1.68 17.98 -7.54
CA THR A 284 1.51 18.48 -6.18
C THR A 284 1.36 17.32 -5.19
N PHE A 285 0.57 16.30 -5.54
CA PHE A 285 0.41 15.09 -4.71
C PHE A 285 1.75 14.37 -4.50
N TYR A 286 2.46 14.06 -5.60
CA TYR A 286 3.76 13.40 -5.56
C TYR A 286 4.79 14.17 -4.72
N ASN A 287 4.91 15.48 -4.96
CA ASN A 287 5.86 16.30 -4.21
C ASN A 287 5.48 16.35 -2.73
N THR A 288 4.21 16.53 -2.38
CA THR A 288 3.78 16.61 -0.97
C THR A 288 3.93 15.28 -0.24
N LEU A 289 3.79 14.16 -0.94
CA LEU A 289 3.99 12.83 -0.38
C LEU A 289 5.45 12.56 -0.01
N LEU A 290 6.38 12.92 -0.91
CA LEU A 290 7.80 12.61 -0.79
C LEU A 290 8.63 13.67 -0.08
N THR A 291 8.30 14.95 -0.31
CA THR A 291 9.13 16.04 0.17
C THR A 291 8.71 16.47 1.57
N PRO A 292 9.69 16.82 2.42
CA PRO A 292 9.45 17.60 3.61
C PRO A 292 8.53 18.81 3.35
N PRO A 293 7.45 19.01 4.14
CA PRO A 293 6.73 20.26 4.16
C PRO A 293 7.72 21.43 4.22
N ARG A 294 7.53 22.46 3.37
CA ARG A 294 8.40 23.65 3.30
C ARG A 294 8.44 24.47 4.60
N ASN A 295 7.67 24.09 5.61
CA ASN A 295 7.72 24.71 6.92
C ASN A 295 8.87 24.10 7.72
N ALA A 296 10.00 24.82 7.75
CA ALA A 296 11.16 24.43 8.56
C ALA A 296 10.88 24.40 10.08
N SER A 297 9.78 25.01 10.54
CA SER A 297 9.36 25.01 11.94
C SER A 297 8.55 23.78 12.34
N ASP A 298 8.14 22.95 11.38
CA ASP A 298 7.41 21.71 11.65
C ASP A 298 8.40 20.60 12.06
N PRO A 299 8.36 20.11 13.32
CA PRO A 299 9.33 19.13 13.81
C PRO A 299 9.14 17.72 13.26
N TYR A 300 8.10 17.45 12.46
CA TYR A 300 7.83 16.14 11.85
C TYR A 300 7.70 16.22 10.33
N ASN A 301 8.51 17.07 9.71
CA ASN A 301 8.41 17.43 8.30
C ASN A 301 9.18 16.47 7.37
N TRP A 302 9.14 15.14 7.56
CA TRP A 302 9.87 14.20 6.69
C TRP A 302 9.14 13.80 5.40
N GLY A 303 7.83 14.09 5.31
CA GLY A 303 6.93 13.60 4.27
C GLY A 303 6.26 12.27 4.64
N VAL A 304 5.06 12.02 4.11
CA VAL A 304 4.22 10.86 4.47
C VAL A 304 4.89 9.53 4.06
N HIS A 305 5.57 9.50 2.91
CA HIS A 305 6.30 8.31 2.46
C HIS A 305 7.45 7.97 3.41
N THR A 306 8.33 8.93 3.69
CA THR A 306 9.44 8.77 4.64
C THR A 306 8.92 8.36 6.01
N ALA A 307 7.91 9.06 6.53
CA ALA A 307 7.28 8.74 7.81
C ALA A 307 6.86 7.27 7.88
N GLY A 308 6.14 6.76 6.87
CA GLY A 308 5.64 5.39 6.88
C GLY A 308 6.75 4.32 6.87
N HIS A 309 7.80 4.46 6.05
CA HIS A 309 8.94 3.53 6.06
C HIS A 309 9.60 3.44 7.45
N TYR A 310 9.75 4.58 8.13
CA TYR A 310 10.45 4.66 9.41
C TYR A 310 9.55 4.48 10.64
N ILE A 311 8.27 4.13 10.48
CA ILE A 311 7.46 3.64 11.60
C ILE A 311 8.05 2.34 12.14
N ALA A 312 8.61 1.48 11.27
CA ALA A 312 9.37 0.30 11.69
C ALA A 312 10.89 0.47 11.51
N GLY A 313 11.31 1.06 10.39
CA GLY A 313 12.70 1.39 10.11
C GLY A 313 13.67 0.21 10.23
N GLY A 314 14.84 0.46 10.81
CA GLY A 314 15.85 -0.57 11.10
C GLY A 314 16.48 -1.21 9.85
N ASP A 315 16.74 -2.51 9.91
CA ASP A 315 17.40 -3.29 8.85
C ASP A 315 16.65 -4.62 8.64
N PRO A 316 16.22 -4.94 7.40
CA PRO A 316 16.42 -4.18 6.18
C PRO A 316 15.36 -3.08 5.94
N GLY A 317 14.34 -2.97 6.79
CA GLY A 317 13.16 -2.11 6.56
C GLY A 317 13.45 -0.62 6.33
N GLY A 318 14.50 -0.08 6.96
CA GLY A 318 14.91 1.31 6.77
C GLY A 318 15.86 1.55 5.59
N ASP A 319 16.39 0.51 4.94
CA ASP A 319 17.29 0.64 3.79
C ASP A 319 16.45 0.74 2.50
N PRO A 320 16.44 1.88 1.79
CA PRO A 320 15.57 2.10 0.64
C PRO A 320 15.86 1.17 -0.55
N MET A 321 16.95 0.40 -0.53
CA MET A 321 17.23 -0.60 -1.57
C MET A 321 16.64 -1.96 -1.22
N VAL A 322 16.52 -2.30 0.07
CA VAL A 322 16.11 -3.64 0.54
C VAL A 322 14.96 -3.62 1.54
N SER A 323 14.24 -2.49 1.66
CA SER A 323 13.10 -2.33 2.56
C SER A 323 12.01 -3.41 2.45
N PRO A 324 11.73 -4.05 1.28
CA PRO A 324 10.80 -5.19 1.23
C PRO A 324 11.21 -6.41 2.07
N GLY A 325 12.46 -6.46 2.54
CA GLY A 325 12.89 -7.49 3.50
C GLY A 325 12.24 -7.34 4.88
N ASP A 326 11.59 -6.22 5.19
CA ASP A 326 10.66 -6.14 6.33
C ASP A 326 9.22 -6.28 5.82
N PRO A 327 8.41 -7.24 6.32
CA PRO A 327 7.00 -7.39 5.91
C PRO A 327 6.16 -6.11 6.02
N ILE A 328 6.56 -5.15 6.85
CA ILE A 328 5.87 -3.86 7.03
C ILE A 328 5.92 -3.00 5.77
N PHE A 329 6.92 -3.20 4.89
CA PHE A 329 6.99 -2.54 3.59
C PHE A 329 5.67 -2.66 2.81
N TYR A 330 5.08 -3.85 2.80
CA TYR A 330 3.90 -4.12 2.01
C TYR A 330 2.68 -3.38 2.58
N PHE A 331 2.53 -3.33 3.92
CA PHE A 331 1.48 -2.55 4.59
C PHE A 331 1.64 -1.04 4.35
N HIS A 332 2.88 -0.55 4.40
CA HIS A 332 3.21 0.82 4.09
C HIS A 332 2.79 1.18 2.67
N HIS A 333 3.22 0.40 1.68
CA HIS A 333 2.88 0.65 0.29
C HIS A 333 1.39 0.44 0.00
N ALA A 334 0.70 -0.46 0.70
CA ALA A 334 -0.76 -0.59 0.61
C ALA A 334 -1.48 0.66 1.15
N MET A 335 -0.95 1.32 2.20
CA MET A 335 -1.47 2.59 2.70
C MET A 335 -1.16 3.76 1.76
N LEU A 336 0.03 3.79 1.14
CA LEU A 336 0.34 4.78 0.10
C LEU A 336 -0.59 4.64 -1.11
N ASP A 337 -0.83 3.40 -1.52
CA ASP A 337 -1.75 3.07 -2.60
C ASP A 337 -3.19 3.46 -2.25
N ARG A 338 -3.62 3.25 -1.00
CA ARG A 338 -4.90 3.76 -0.47
C ARG A 338 -5.00 5.27 -0.63
N LEU A 339 -4.01 6.02 -0.16
CA LEU A 339 -4.02 7.50 -0.24
C LEU A 339 -4.07 7.98 -1.69
N TRP A 340 -3.32 7.34 -2.59
CA TRP A 340 -3.36 7.63 -4.02
C TRP A 340 -4.72 7.29 -4.63
N TRP A 341 -5.29 6.13 -4.30
CA TRP A 341 -6.60 5.69 -4.76
C TRP A 341 -7.71 6.65 -4.31
N ILE A 342 -7.74 7.07 -3.04
CA ILE A 342 -8.72 8.07 -2.55
C ILE A 342 -8.56 9.37 -3.34
N TRP A 343 -7.32 9.81 -3.60
CA TRP A 343 -7.06 11.00 -4.42
C TRP A 343 -7.57 10.83 -5.86
N GLN A 344 -7.30 9.70 -6.51
CA GLN A 344 -7.77 9.40 -7.87
C GLN A 344 -9.30 9.42 -7.93
N MET A 345 -9.96 8.75 -6.98
CA MET A 345 -11.41 8.60 -6.94
C MET A 345 -12.16 9.89 -6.59
N GLN A 346 -11.48 10.97 -6.20
CA GLN A 346 -12.14 12.28 -6.10
C GLN A 346 -12.62 12.83 -7.44
N ASP A 347 -11.92 12.48 -8.54
CA ASP A 347 -12.23 12.86 -9.92
C ASP A 347 -11.59 11.82 -10.86
N PRO A 348 -12.15 10.59 -10.94
CA PRO A 348 -11.50 9.47 -11.61
C PRO A 348 -11.36 9.68 -13.12
N ASP A 349 -12.23 10.47 -13.74
CA ASP A 349 -12.17 10.76 -15.18
C ASP A 349 -10.91 11.53 -15.57
N THR A 350 -10.42 12.42 -14.70
CA THR A 350 -9.17 13.17 -14.92
C THR A 350 -7.97 12.51 -14.24
N ARG A 351 -8.15 12.04 -13.00
CA ARG A 351 -7.03 11.68 -12.12
C ARG A 351 -6.48 10.28 -12.32
N LEU A 352 -7.26 9.34 -12.86
CA LEU A 352 -6.74 7.99 -13.15
C LEU A 352 -5.63 8.03 -14.20
N ASN A 353 -5.72 8.91 -15.20
CA ASN A 353 -4.71 9.02 -16.25
C ASN A 353 -3.60 10.03 -15.93
N ALA A 354 -3.66 10.66 -14.76
CA ALA A 354 -2.69 11.68 -14.36
C ALA A 354 -1.31 11.05 -14.12
N GLN A 355 -0.28 11.64 -14.73
CA GLN A 355 1.10 11.18 -14.63
C GLN A 355 1.99 12.28 -14.06
N VAL A 356 2.91 11.90 -13.19
CA VAL A 356 3.88 12.83 -12.63
C VAL A 356 4.84 13.28 -13.75
N ASN A 357 4.90 14.58 -13.97
CA ASN A 357 5.80 15.23 -14.90
C ASN A 357 6.51 16.41 -14.21
N LEU A 358 7.60 16.11 -13.52
CA LEU A 358 8.46 17.10 -12.86
C LEU A 358 9.67 17.38 -13.77
N GLY A 359 9.50 18.22 -14.78
CA GLY A 359 10.58 18.59 -15.70
C GLY A 359 10.18 18.77 -17.17
N GLY A 360 8.89 18.67 -17.51
CA GLY A 360 8.40 18.95 -18.88
C GLY A 360 8.76 17.88 -19.91
N GLY A 361 9.24 16.71 -19.47
CA GLY A 361 9.48 15.58 -20.36
C GLY A 361 8.17 15.10 -20.98
N THR A 362 8.11 15.07 -22.31
CA THR A 362 6.95 14.62 -23.10
C THR A 362 6.94 13.11 -23.35
N GLY A 363 7.77 12.35 -22.63
CA GLY A 363 7.82 10.90 -22.78
C GLY A 363 6.48 10.27 -22.45
N ASN A 364 6.06 9.28 -23.24
CA ASN A 364 4.84 8.50 -23.02
C ASN A 364 4.92 7.68 -21.72
N GLY A 365 4.90 8.34 -20.56
CA GLY A 365 4.90 7.70 -19.25
C GLY A 365 3.77 6.68 -19.14
N ALA A 366 2.65 6.97 -19.78
CA ALA A 366 1.50 6.08 -19.92
C ALA A 366 1.83 4.69 -20.46
N THR A 367 2.64 4.63 -21.52
CA THR A 367 2.95 3.39 -22.25
C THR A 367 4.27 2.78 -21.80
N ARG A 368 5.00 3.43 -20.89
CA ARG A 368 6.16 2.84 -20.23
C ARG A 368 5.73 1.51 -19.61
N LYS A 369 6.55 0.50 -19.84
CA LYS A 369 6.31 -0.85 -19.34
C LYS A 369 6.91 -1.02 -17.94
N ILE A 370 6.17 -1.70 -17.07
CA ILE A 370 6.62 -2.20 -15.77
C ILE A 370 6.87 -3.70 -15.95
N ASP A 371 8.12 -4.10 -15.73
CA ASP A 371 8.56 -5.49 -15.81
C ASP A 371 9.06 -5.92 -14.41
N LEU A 372 8.26 -6.73 -13.73
CA LEU A 372 8.62 -7.28 -12.42
C LEU A 372 9.46 -8.57 -12.52
N LYS A 373 9.90 -8.94 -13.73
CA LYS A 373 10.80 -10.04 -14.02
C LYS A 373 10.28 -11.36 -13.43
N TRP A 374 11.03 -11.98 -12.53
CA TRP A 374 10.67 -13.27 -11.93
C TRP A 374 9.59 -13.17 -10.84
N LEU A 375 9.12 -11.96 -10.48
CA LEU A 375 8.04 -11.79 -9.50
C LEU A 375 6.65 -11.88 -10.13
N ALA A 376 6.49 -11.43 -11.37
CA ALA A 376 5.22 -11.49 -12.09
C ALA A 376 5.47 -11.74 -13.58
N PRO A 377 4.69 -12.61 -14.23
CA PRO A 377 4.94 -13.01 -15.62
C PRO A 377 4.64 -11.91 -16.63
N ASP A 378 3.73 -10.99 -16.30
CA ASP A 378 3.22 -10.01 -17.24
C ASP A 378 4.03 -8.71 -17.20
N ILE A 379 4.30 -8.17 -18.39
CA ILE A 379 4.88 -6.84 -18.56
C ILE A 379 3.74 -5.89 -18.92
N ILE A 380 3.43 -4.95 -18.04
CA ILE A 380 2.23 -4.10 -18.17
C ILE A 380 2.58 -2.64 -18.44
N PRO A 381 1.80 -1.91 -19.25
CA PRO A 381 1.88 -0.45 -19.28
C PRO A 381 1.58 0.16 -17.91
N VAL A 382 2.23 1.28 -17.60
CA VAL A 382 2.00 2.05 -16.37
C VAL A 382 0.52 2.35 -16.14
N LEU A 383 -0.22 2.77 -17.17
CA LEU A 383 -1.64 3.09 -17.02
C LEU A 383 -2.51 1.91 -16.56
N GLU A 384 -2.13 0.67 -16.87
CA GLU A 384 -2.89 -0.49 -16.38
C GLU A 384 -2.86 -0.59 -14.85
N ALA A 385 -1.76 -0.17 -14.21
CA ALA A 385 -1.65 -0.12 -12.76
C ALA A 385 -2.27 1.14 -12.13
N HIS A 386 -2.70 2.13 -12.91
CA HIS A 386 -3.43 3.28 -12.35
C HIS A 386 -4.85 2.88 -11.94
N ASP A 387 -5.45 1.96 -12.67
CA ASP A 387 -6.86 1.60 -12.55
C ASP A 387 -7.06 0.39 -11.61
N SER A 388 -7.41 0.66 -10.34
CA SER A 388 -7.73 -0.38 -9.36
C SER A 388 -9.07 -1.12 -9.61
N LEU A 389 -9.83 -0.71 -10.63
CA LEU A 389 -11.21 -1.12 -10.88
C LEU A 389 -11.38 -1.76 -12.26
N GLY A 390 -10.41 -2.59 -12.66
CA GLY A 390 -10.40 -3.33 -13.92
C GLY A 390 -9.10 -3.23 -14.70
N GLY A 391 -8.08 -2.53 -14.20
CA GLY A 391 -6.77 -2.46 -14.85
C GLY A 391 -6.12 -3.83 -14.99
N HIS A 392 -5.22 -3.95 -15.97
CA HIS A 392 -4.50 -5.17 -16.32
C HIS A 392 -5.44 -6.36 -16.55
N GLY A 393 -6.43 -6.18 -17.43
CA GLY A 393 -7.39 -7.23 -17.76
C GLY A 393 -8.24 -7.71 -16.57
N GLY A 394 -8.43 -6.86 -15.55
CA GLY A 394 -9.20 -7.18 -14.35
C GLY A 394 -8.35 -7.71 -13.19
N ALA A 395 -7.04 -7.90 -13.36
CA ALA A 395 -6.15 -8.33 -12.28
C ALA A 395 -6.09 -7.29 -11.15
N PHE A 396 -6.18 -5.99 -11.48
CA PHE A 396 -6.47 -4.96 -10.49
C PHE A 396 -7.98 -4.80 -10.34
N CYS A 397 -8.54 -5.45 -9.31
CA CYS A 397 -9.94 -5.29 -8.94
C CYS A 397 -10.07 -5.28 -7.41
N HIS A 398 -9.87 -4.11 -6.80
CA HIS A 398 -9.94 -3.94 -5.34
C HIS A 398 -10.39 -2.55 -4.93
N ILE A 399 -10.88 -2.45 -3.69
CA ILE A 399 -11.22 -1.22 -2.98
C ILE A 399 -10.57 -1.21 -1.60
N TYR A 400 -10.55 -0.03 -0.98
CA TYR A 400 -10.11 0.18 0.40
C TYR A 400 -11.31 0.50 1.28
N VAL A 401 -11.26 -0.01 2.52
CA VAL A 401 -12.30 0.19 3.52
C VAL A 401 -11.74 0.40 4.90
#